data_AF-A0A9P1MUY6-F1
#
_entry.id   AF-A0A9P1MUY6-F1
#
_cell.length_a   1.000
_cell.length_b   1.000
_cell.length_c   1.000
_cell.angle_alpha   90.00
_cell.angle_beta   90.00
_cell.angle_gamma   90.00
#
_symmetry.space_group_name_H-M   'P 1'
#
loop_
_entity.id
_entity.type
_entity.pdbx_description
1 polymer ?
#
loop_
_entity_poly.entity_id
_entity_poly.type
_entity_poly.pdbx_seq_one_letter_code
_entity_poly.pdbx_strand_id
1 'polypeptide(L)'
;MSGGGNQPADAVVEEDAAECRFPKEFEVSTCDALLTAEVFLLLEHRRLQSESKDEIEEMSEVFIKTLNYARRMARFKNRETIRSVRGVFAEKHFHKFEVAQIANLCPESAEEAKALIPSLENKIEDAELDEVLKDVQAKRTFQ
;
A
#
# COMPACT_ATOMS: atom_id res chain seq x y z
N MET A 1 -22.06 23.51 -39.42
CA MET A 1 -22.65 22.74 -38.32
C MET A 1 -21.90 21.42 -38.26
N SER A 2 -20.84 21.38 -37.45
CA SER A 2 -19.90 20.26 -37.41
C SER A 2 -20.11 19.53 -36.09
N GLY A 3 -20.42 18.25 -36.18
CA GLY A 3 -20.89 17.43 -35.07
C GLY A 3 -19.88 17.36 -33.92
N GLY A 4 -20.33 17.83 -32.76
CA GLY A 4 -19.74 17.44 -31.48
C GLY A 4 -20.18 16.01 -31.19
N GLY A 5 -19.34 15.05 -31.57
CA GLY A 5 -19.46 13.68 -31.12
C GLY A 5 -19.37 13.66 -29.61
N ASN A 6 -20.50 13.40 -28.96
CA ASN A 6 -20.59 13.09 -27.54
C ASN A 6 -19.72 11.85 -27.28
N GLN A 7 -18.48 12.03 -26.84
CA GLN A 7 -17.72 10.94 -26.24
C GLN A 7 -18.59 10.39 -25.10
N PRO A 8 -18.86 9.08 -25.03
CA PRO A 8 -19.58 8.55 -23.90
C PRO A 8 -18.75 8.88 -22.65
N ALA A 9 -19.36 9.65 -21.75
CA ALA A 9 -18.83 9.89 -20.41
C ALA A 9 -18.35 8.55 -19.83
N ASP A 10 -17.17 8.57 -19.24
CA ASP A 10 -16.46 7.43 -18.65
C ASP A 10 -17.42 6.29 -18.27
N ALA A 11 -17.33 5.17 -18.99
CA ALA A 11 -17.98 3.95 -18.54
C ALA A 11 -17.47 3.69 -17.13
N VAL A 12 -18.36 3.82 -16.14
CA VAL A 12 -18.07 3.54 -14.74
C VAL A 12 -17.64 2.08 -14.70
N VAL A 13 -16.32 1.86 -14.57
CA VAL A 13 -15.77 0.52 -14.37
C VAL A 13 -16.28 0.08 -13.00
N GLU A 14 -16.90 -1.10 -12.94
CA GLU A 14 -17.28 -1.69 -11.66
C GLU A 14 -16.01 -2.05 -10.89
N GLU A 15 -15.67 -1.21 -9.92
CA GLU A 15 -14.47 -1.32 -9.07
C GLU A 15 -14.58 -2.50 -8.12
N ASP A 16 -13.50 -3.26 -7.99
CA ASP A 16 -13.44 -4.43 -7.14
C ASP A 16 -12.00 -4.71 -6.71
N ALA A 17 -11.66 -4.34 -5.47
CA ALA A 17 -10.33 -4.56 -4.93
C ALA A 17 -9.99 -6.05 -4.74
N ALA A 18 -10.98 -6.93 -4.57
CA ALA A 18 -10.76 -8.37 -4.45
C ALA A 18 -10.29 -8.99 -5.77
N GLU A 19 -10.58 -8.33 -6.90
CA GLU A 19 -10.12 -8.71 -8.23
C GLU A 19 -9.04 -7.77 -8.80
N CYS A 20 -8.51 -6.85 -7.98
CA CYS A 20 -7.60 -5.78 -8.43
C CYS A 20 -8.16 -4.94 -9.59
N ARG A 21 -9.48 -4.70 -9.62
CA ARG A 21 -10.15 -3.79 -10.55
C ARG A 21 -10.21 -2.39 -9.94
N PHE A 22 -9.26 -1.54 -10.30
CA PHE A 22 -9.21 -0.14 -9.85
C PHE A 22 -9.52 0.85 -11.00
N PRO A 23 -9.94 2.08 -10.67
CA PRO A 23 -10.02 3.17 -11.64
C PRO A 23 -8.67 3.45 -12.31
N LYS A 24 -8.71 3.93 -13.57
CA LYS A 24 -7.51 4.19 -14.39
C LYS A 24 -6.49 5.13 -13.74
N GLU A 25 -6.95 6.04 -12.90
CA GLU A 25 -6.10 6.98 -12.14
C GLU A 25 -5.18 6.29 -11.12
N PHE A 26 -5.51 5.07 -10.67
CA PHE A 26 -4.66 4.27 -9.78
C PHE A 26 -3.72 3.31 -10.52
N GLU A 27 -3.95 3.08 -11.82
CA GLU A 27 -3.16 2.18 -12.66
C GLU A 27 -2.00 2.88 -13.38
N VAL A 28 -1.92 4.21 -13.31
CA VAL A 28 -0.81 4.96 -13.92
C VAL A 28 0.52 4.64 -13.24
N SER A 29 1.61 4.63 -14.01
CA SER A 29 2.95 4.27 -13.51
C SER A 29 3.44 5.17 -12.36
N THR A 30 2.97 6.42 -12.31
CA THR A 30 3.29 7.41 -11.26
C THR A 30 2.47 7.23 -9.98
N CYS A 31 1.41 6.42 -10.00
CA CYS A 31 0.63 6.11 -8.82
C CYS A 31 1.20 4.87 -8.13
N ASP A 32 1.44 4.93 -6.83
CA ASP A 32 1.93 3.79 -6.07
C ASP A 32 1.11 3.60 -4.80
N ALA A 33 0.97 2.34 -4.38
CA ALA A 33 0.24 1.98 -3.18
C ALA A 33 1.19 2.01 -1.99
N LEU A 34 1.10 3.04 -1.15
CA LEU A 34 1.97 3.20 0.01
C LEU A 34 1.67 2.17 1.11
N LEU A 35 2.74 1.70 1.76
CA LEU A 35 2.63 0.94 3.01
C LEU A 35 2.20 1.86 4.14
N THR A 36 1.48 1.33 5.14
CA THR A 36 1.14 2.09 6.36
C THR A 36 2.39 2.63 7.06
N ALA A 37 3.48 1.87 6.98
CA ALA A 37 4.81 2.27 7.44
C ALA A 37 5.39 3.47 6.68
N GLU A 38 5.24 3.52 5.36
CA GLU A 38 5.69 4.64 4.52
C GLU A 38 4.86 5.88 4.79
N VAL A 39 3.53 5.72 4.90
CA VAL A 39 2.62 6.81 5.30
C VAL A 39 3.03 7.37 6.66
N PHE A 40 3.33 6.53 7.65
CA PHE A 40 3.82 6.98 8.95
C PHE A 40 5.10 7.82 8.82
N LEU A 41 6.12 7.36 8.09
CA LEU A 41 7.37 8.10 7.93
C LEU A 41 7.18 9.45 7.22
N LEU A 42 6.34 9.49 6.17
CA LEU A 42 6.06 10.72 5.43
C LEU A 42 5.33 11.75 6.29
N LEU A 43 4.30 11.32 7.02
CA LEU A 43 3.52 12.20 7.89
C LEU A 43 4.35 12.65 9.10
N GLU A 44 5.14 11.77 9.72
CA GLU A 44 6.00 12.13 10.84
C GLU A 44 7.05 13.17 10.40
N HIS A 45 7.66 12.99 9.22
CA HIS A 45 8.57 13.98 8.66
C HIS A 45 7.88 15.33 8.41
N ARG A 46 6.66 15.34 7.85
CA ARG A 46 5.90 16.58 7.63
C ARG A 46 5.54 17.27 8.95
N ARG A 47 5.21 16.53 10.00
CA ARG A 47 4.96 17.06 11.35
C ARG A 47 6.21 17.76 11.91
N LEU A 48 7.35 17.08 11.87
CA LEU A 48 8.64 17.64 12.33
C LEU A 48 9.02 18.91 11.56
N GLN A 49 8.80 18.93 10.24
CA GLN A 49 9.01 20.15 9.45
C GLN A 49 8.09 21.29 9.88
N SER A 50 6.82 21.00 10.19
CA SER A 50 5.87 22.01 10.69
C SER A 50 6.33 22.60 12.03
N GLU A 51 6.83 21.75 12.93
CA GLU A 51 7.31 22.17 14.26
C GLU A 51 8.61 22.96 14.22
N SER A 52 9.40 22.82 13.15
CA SER A 52 10.64 23.56 12.95
C SER A 52 10.45 24.96 12.36
N LYS A 53 9.23 25.33 11.95
CA LYS A 53 8.93 26.67 11.42
C LYS A 53 8.64 27.64 12.56
N ASP A 54 9.01 28.91 12.35
CA ASP A 54 8.71 30.00 13.29
C ASP A 54 7.21 30.33 13.35
N GLU A 55 6.47 30.01 12.28
CA GLU A 55 5.02 30.16 12.22
C GLU A 55 4.31 28.87 12.65
N ILE A 56 3.38 28.98 13.59
CA ILE A 56 2.54 27.86 14.05
C ILE A 56 1.51 27.54 12.95
N GLU A 57 1.82 26.52 12.16
CA GLU A 57 0.90 25.94 11.18
C GLU A 57 0.15 24.76 11.84
N GLU A 58 -1.11 24.96 12.20
CA GLU A 58 -1.94 23.89 12.77
C GLU A 58 -2.21 22.80 11.73
N MET A 59 -1.94 21.55 12.11
CA MET A 59 -2.19 20.41 11.25
C MET A 59 -3.68 20.05 11.25
N SER A 60 -4.23 19.76 10.07
CA SER A 60 -5.64 19.38 9.95
C SER A 60 -5.99 18.15 10.80
N GLU A 61 -7.25 18.03 11.22
CA GLU A 61 -7.74 16.88 11.96
C GLU A 61 -7.52 15.56 11.20
N VAL A 62 -7.73 15.57 9.87
CA VAL A 62 -7.48 14.42 8.99
C VAL A 62 -6.00 14.02 9.06
N PHE A 63 -5.09 14.98 9.00
CA PHE A 63 -3.65 14.70 9.13
C PHE A 63 -3.33 14.02 10.46
N ILE A 64 -3.82 14.58 11.58
CA ILE A 64 -3.53 14.08 12.93
C ILE A 64 -4.09 12.66 13.10
N LYS A 65 -5.32 12.41 12.64
CA LYS A 65 -5.95 11.08 12.68
C LYS A 65 -5.18 10.06 11.84
N THR A 66 -4.80 10.42 10.62
CA THR A 66 -4.05 9.52 9.73
C THR A 66 -2.66 9.23 10.28
N LEU A 67 -1.96 10.22 10.83
CA LEU A 67 -0.66 10.01 11.47
C LEU A 67 -0.78 9.06 12.67
N ASN A 68 -1.78 9.25 13.53
CA ASN A 68 -2.00 8.40 14.69
C ASN A 68 -2.36 6.97 14.30
N TYR A 69 -3.21 6.80 13.29
CA TYR A 69 -3.53 5.49 12.73
C TYR A 69 -2.28 4.81 12.17
N ALA A 70 -1.54 5.49 11.29
CA ALA A 70 -0.35 4.96 10.65
C ALA A 70 0.72 4.59 11.70
N ARG A 71 0.93 5.43 12.72
CA ARG A 71 1.85 5.17 13.83
C ARG A 71 1.50 3.90 14.60
N ARG A 72 0.20 3.64 14.82
CA ARG A 72 -0.28 2.46 15.55
C ARG A 72 -0.19 1.19 14.70
N MET A 73 -0.49 1.30 13.40
CA MET A 73 -0.64 0.16 12.50
C MET A 73 0.63 -0.19 11.72
N ALA A 74 1.60 0.73 11.64
CA ALA A 74 2.87 0.49 10.95
C ALA A 74 3.59 -0.73 11.55
N ARG A 75 3.74 -1.77 10.73
CA ARG A 75 4.47 -2.99 11.07
C ARG A 75 5.99 -2.80 11.02
N PHE A 76 6.44 -1.79 10.28
CA PHE A 76 7.84 -1.46 10.09
C PHE A 76 8.07 0.01 10.41
N LYS A 77 9.06 0.32 11.24
CA LYS A 77 9.43 1.72 11.61
C LYS A 77 10.76 2.16 11.04
N ASN A 78 11.61 1.22 10.61
CA ASN A 78 12.91 1.52 10.03
C ASN A 78 12.80 1.63 8.49
N ARG A 79 13.31 2.74 7.93
CA ARG A 79 13.30 3.04 6.50
C ARG A 79 14.04 1.99 5.65
N GLU A 80 15.14 1.46 6.15
CA GLU A 80 15.91 0.41 5.48
C GLU A 80 15.13 -0.91 5.49
N THR A 81 14.48 -1.27 6.60
CA THR A 81 13.58 -2.44 6.65
C THR A 81 12.43 -2.31 5.66
N ILE A 82 11.79 -1.14 5.58
CA ILE A 82 10.69 -0.89 4.62
C ILE A 82 11.17 -1.11 3.19
N ARG A 83 12.35 -0.58 2.84
CA ARG A 83 12.96 -0.80 1.52
C ARG A 83 13.26 -2.28 1.28
N SER A 84 13.77 -2.99 2.30
CA SER A 84 14.03 -4.42 2.19
C SER A 84 12.75 -5.23 2.00
N VAL A 85 11.65 -4.87 2.67
CA VAL A 85 10.33 -5.51 2.52
C VAL A 85 9.82 -5.31 1.10
N ARG A 86 9.89 -4.10 0.54
CA ARG A 86 9.58 -3.84 -0.88
C ARG A 86 10.43 -4.70 -1.81
N GLY A 87 11.71 -4.89 -1.49
CA GLY A 87 12.64 -5.73 -2.24
C GLY A 87 12.23 -7.19 -2.35
N VAL A 88 11.54 -7.75 -1.34
CA VAL A 88 11.03 -9.15 -1.38
C VAL A 88 10.08 -9.37 -2.57
N PHE A 89 9.33 -8.34 -2.96
CA PHE A 89 8.33 -8.43 -4.02
C PHE A 89 8.86 -8.01 -5.40
N ALA A 90 10.09 -7.50 -5.50
CA ALA A 90 10.59 -6.83 -6.72
C ALA A 90 10.74 -7.75 -7.93
N GLU A 91 11.00 -9.04 -7.71
CA GLU A 91 11.16 -10.05 -8.77
C GLU A 91 9.87 -10.83 -9.05
N LYS A 92 8.77 -10.50 -8.37
CA LYS A 92 7.50 -11.24 -8.42
C LYS A 92 6.37 -10.42 -9.02
N HIS A 93 5.42 -11.07 -9.68
CA HIS A 93 4.31 -10.44 -10.39
C HIS A 93 3.14 -10.07 -9.46
N PHE A 94 3.40 -9.30 -8.40
CA PHE A 94 2.36 -8.76 -7.53
C PHE A 94 1.86 -7.40 -8.02
N HIS A 95 0.55 -7.17 -7.86
CA HIS A 95 -0.03 -5.85 -8.01
C HIS A 95 0.39 -4.95 -6.84
N LYS A 96 0.52 -3.63 -7.08
CA LYS A 96 0.95 -2.67 -6.04
C LYS A 96 0.05 -2.72 -4.80
N PHE A 97 -1.25 -2.92 -5.01
CA PHE A 97 -2.23 -3.15 -3.95
C PHE A 97 -1.92 -4.40 -3.11
N GLU A 98 -1.63 -5.53 -3.75
CA GLU A 98 -1.35 -6.80 -3.07
C GLU A 98 -0.09 -6.69 -2.21
N VAL A 99 0.96 -6.06 -2.75
CA VAL A 99 2.19 -5.78 -1.99
C VAL A 99 1.88 -4.96 -0.74
N ALA A 100 1.07 -3.91 -0.88
CA ALA A 100 0.65 -3.09 0.25
C ALA A 100 -0.17 -3.87 1.28
N GLN A 101 -1.09 -4.72 0.83
CA GLN A 101 -1.91 -5.55 1.73
C GLN A 101 -1.08 -6.59 2.49
N ILE A 102 -0.22 -7.34 1.81
CA ILE A 102 0.65 -8.34 2.45
C ILE A 102 1.55 -7.67 3.50
N ALA A 103 2.18 -6.55 3.16
CA ALA A 103 3.09 -5.85 4.07
C ALA A 103 2.36 -5.19 5.27
N ASN A 104 1.11 -4.78 5.12
CA ASN A 104 0.33 -4.17 6.20
C ASN A 104 -0.30 -5.22 7.14
N LEU A 105 -0.88 -6.28 6.56
CA LEU A 105 -1.60 -7.33 7.28
C LEU A 105 -0.62 -8.33 7.91
N CYS A 106 0.48 -8.64 7.22
CA CYS A 106 1.46 -9.66 7.59
C CYS A 106 0.83 -11.04 7.88
N PRO A 107 0.11 -11.64 6.91
CA PRO A 107 -0.44 -12.98 7.08
C PRO A 107 0.66 -14.01 7.35
N GLU A 108 0.28 -15.10 8.03
CA GLU A 108 1.21 -16.14 8.49
C GLU A 108 1.22 -17.40 7.64
N SER A 109 0.24 -17.57 6.76
CA SER A 109 0.17 -18.66 5.79
C SER A 109 -0.39 -18.19 4.45
N ALA A 110 -0.11 -18.96 3.40
CA ALA A 110 -0.73 -18.78 2.09
C ALA A 110 -2.27 -18.83 2.15
N GLU A 111 -2.83 -19.73 2.97
CA GLU A 111 -4.28 -19.83 3.20
C GLU A 111 -4.85 -18.52 3.75
N GLU A 112 -4.24 -17.95 4.80
CA GLU A 112 -4.67 -16.67 5.37
C GLU A 112 -4.50 -15.54 4.35
N ALA A 113 -3.37 -15.49 3.65
CA ALA A 113 -3.08 -14.45 2.67
C ALA A 113 -4.11 -14.45 1.53
N LYS A 114 -4.48 -15.62 1.00
CA LYS A 114 -5.48 -15.77 -0.06
C LYS A 114 -6.90 -15.48 0.45
N ALA A 115 -7.22 -15.87 1.68
CA ALA A 115 -8.50 -15.53 2.31
C ALA A 115 -8.69 -14.01 2.50
N LEU A 116 -7.61 -13.30 2.90
CA LEU A 116 -7.63 -11.84 3.09
C LEU A 116 -7.49 -11.05 1.78
N ILE A 117 -6.79 -11.62 0.79
CA ILE A 117 -6.46 -10.97 -0.48
C ILE A 117 -6.83 -11.94 -1.63
N PRO A 118 -8.13 -12.01 -2.00
CA PRO A 118 -8.62 -13.02 -2.95
C PRO A 118 -7.98 -12.96 -4.34
N SER A 119 -7.42 -11.82 -4.74
CA SER A 119 -6.71 -11.65 -6.02
C SER A 119 -5.44 -12.51 -6.12
N LEU A 120 -4.98 -13.10 -5.02
CA LEU A 120 -3.83 -14.02 -4.97
C LEU A 120 -4.17 -15.47 -5.33
N GLU A 121 -5.43 -15.89 -5.25
CA GLU A 121 -5.87 -17.31 -5.31
C GLU A 121 -5.27 -18.09 -6.49
N ASN A 122 -5.30 -17.49 -7.69
CA ASN A 122 -4.82 -18.12 -8.93
C ASN A 122 -3.54 -17.46 -9.49
N LYS A 123 -2.90 -16.57 -8.71
CA LYS A 123 -1.75 -15.79 -9.16
C LYS A 123 -0.42 -16.42 -8.75
N ILE A 124 -0.39 -17.09 -7.60
CA ILE A 124 0.84 -17.64 -6.99
C ILE A 124 0.52 -18.96 -6.27
N GLU A 125 1.45 -19.90 -6.36
CA GLU A 125 1.38 -21.19 -5.66
C GLU A 125 1.61 -21.01 -4.16
N ASP A 126 0.95 -21.83 -3.33
CA ASP A 126 1.00 -21.69 -1.87
C ASP A 126 2.42 -21.77 -1.32
N ALA A 127 3.23 -22.71 -1.83
CA ALA A 127 4.62 -22.87 -1.40
C ALA A 127 5.46 -21.62 -1.68
N GLU A 128 5.25 -20.99 -2.84
CA GLU A 128 5.98 -19.77 -3.22
C GLU A 128 5.49 -18.56 -2.41
N LEU A 129 4.19 -18.48 -2.14
CA LEU A 129 3.62 -17.44 -1.30
C LEU A 129 4.12 -17.57 0.14
N ASP A 130 4.15 -18.78 0.71
CA ASP A 130 4.69 -19.03 2.04
C ASP A 130 6.17 -18.59 2.17
N GLU A 131 6.99 -18.78 1.14
CA GLU A 131 8.38 -18.27 1.13
C GLU A 131 8.41 -16.74 1.20
N VAL A 132 7.58 -16.06 0.41
CA VAL A 132 7.45 -14.60 0.45
C VAL A 132 7.01 -14.12 1.83
N LEU A 133 6.02 -14.77 2.44
CA LEU A 133 5.51 -14.41 3.77
C LEU A 133 6.59 -14.60 4.84
N LYS A 134 7.35 -15.70 4.79
CA LYS A 134 8.50 -15.95 5.70
C LYS A 134 9.55 -14.85 5.57
N ASP A 135 9.88 -14.43 4.37
CA ASP A 135 10.86 -13.36 4.14
C ASP A 135 10.38 -12.03 4.72
N VAL A 136 9.11 -11.67 4.51
CA VAL A 136 8.50 -10.46 5.09
C VAL A 136 8.50 -10.53 6.62
N GLN A 137 8.13 -11.68 7.19
CA GLN A 137 8.13 -11.89 8.65
C GLN A 137 9.53 -11.81 9.25
N ALA A 138 10.55 -12.34 8.58
CA ALA A 138 11.93 -12.21 9.02
C ALA A 138 12.29 -10.73 9.19
N LYS A 139 11.90 -9.86 8.23
CA LYS A 139 12.15 -8.42 8.33
C LYS A 139 11.38 -7.73 9.47
N ARG A 140 10.28 -8.30 9.93
CA ARG A 140 9.51 -7.81 11.10
C ARG A 140 10.24 -8.10 12.42
N THR A 141 10.84 -9.29 12.55
CA THR A 141 11.47 -9.76 13.80
C THR A 141 12.82 -9.09 14.09
N PHE A 142 13.54 -8.65 13.05
CA PHE A 142 14.86 -8.01 13.19
C PHE A 142 14.81 -6.47 13.34
N GLN A 143 13.67 -5.90 13.75
CA GLN A 143 13.51 -4.46 13.96
C GLN A 143 13.80 -3.98 15.39
#